data_AF-A0A7J2ZEH5-F1
#
_entry.id   AF-A0A7J2ZEH5-F1
#
_cell.length_a   1.000
_cell.length_b   1.000
_cell.length_c   1.000
_cell.angle_alpha   90.00
_cell.angle_beta   90.00
_cell.angle_gamma   90.00
#
_symmetry.space_group_name_H-M   'P 1'
#
loop_
_entity.id
_entity.type
_entity.pdbx_description
1 polymer ?
#
loop_
_entity_poly.entity_id
_entity_poly.type
_entity_poly.pdbx_seq_one_letter_code
_entity_poly.pdbx_strand_id
1 'polypeptide(L)' 'WKSVAEEVGGLPAVKFHCGILAVGALRRAIRTYYKNKQKTPEWLPKELTFEEKQALEEEELARILEKKMKMAEEK' A
#
# COMPACT_ATOMS: atom_id res chain seq x y z
N TRP A 1 4.33 -1.01 9.11
CA TRP A 1 4.42 -2.40 8.56
C TRP A 1 5.29 -3.33 9.40
N LYS A 2 6.37 -2.85 10.05
CA LYS A 2 7.26 -3.69 10.88
C LYS A 2 6.54 -4.46 11.99
N SER A 3 5.65 -3.79 12.74
CA SER A 3 4.83 -4.44 13.75
C SER A 3 3.98 -5.58 13.18
N VAL A 4 3.35 -5.39 12.02
CA VAL A 4 2.59 -6.45 11.33
C VAL A 4 3.51 -7.61 10.96
N ALA A 5 4.72 -7.33 10.47
CA ALA A 5 5.70 -8.35 10.15
C ALA A 5 6.12 -9.15 11.39
N GLU A 6 6.32 -8.48 12.53
CA GLU A 6 6.67 -9.11 13.81
C GLU A 6 5.54 -10.02 14.30
N GLU A 7 4.29 -9.54 14.27
CA GLU A 7 3.11 -10.30 14.71
C GLU A 7 2.85 -11.57 13.88
N VAL A 8 3.25 -11.59 12.61
CA VAL A 8 3.11 -12.79 11.74
C VAL A 8 4.29 -13.74 11.81
N GLY A 9 5.22 -13.56 12.77
CA GLY A 9 6.40 -14.42 12.94
C GLY A 9 7.63 -13.99 12.14
N GLY A 10 7.65 -12.74 11.67
CA GLY A 10 8.71 -12.18 10.84
C GLY A 10 8.44 -12.31 9.34
N LEU A 11 9.07 -11.43 8.56
CA LEU A 11 9.07 -11.48 7.09
C LEU A 11 10.52 -11.41 6.60
N PRO A 12 10.94 -12.27 5.65
CA PRO A 12 12.25 -12.13 5.03
C PRO A 12 12.34 -10.79 4.31
N ALA A 13 13.55 -10.20 4.25
CA ALA A 13 13.76 -8.86 3.70
C ALA A 13 13.14 -8.71 2.31
N VAL A 14 13.27 -9.69 1.42
CA VAL A 14 12.68 -9.64 0.06
C VAL A 14 11.14 -9.51 0.03
N LYS A 15 10.44 -9.91 1.09
CA LYS A 15 8.97 -9.84 1.21
C LYS A 15 8.47 -8.66 2.05
N PHE A 16 9.33 -7.70 2.41
CA PHE A 16 8.90 -6.52 3.17
C PHE A 16 7.78 -5.75 2.44
N HIS A 17 7.85 -5.72 1.11
CA HIS A 17 6.90 -5.04 0.23
C HIS A 17 5.46 -5.55 0.42
N CYS A 18 5.28 -6.86 0.65
CA CYS A 18 3.96 -7.45 0.95
C CYS A 18 3.34 -6.84 2.22
N GLY A 19 4.16 -6.61 3.26
CA GLY A 19 3.71 -5.96 4.49
C GLY A 19 3.39 -4.48 4.29
N ILE A 20 4.13 -3.79 3.42
CA ILE A 20 3.87 -2.39 3.09
C ILE A 20 2.59 -2.23 2.29
N LEU A 21 2.39 -3.03 1.24
CA LEU A 21 1.16 -3.06 0.46
C LEU A 21 -0.06 -3.32 1.35
N ALA A 22 0.02 -4.30 2.26
CA ALA A 22 -1.08 -4.61 3.18
C ALA A 22 -1.43 -3.44 4.10
N VAL A 23 -0.43 -2.82 4.74
CA VAL A 23 -0.67 -1.68 5.65
C VAL A 23 -1.11 -0.45 4.89
N GLY A 24 -0.49 -0.14 3.75
CA GLY A 24 -0.87 0.99 2.89
C GLY A 24 -2.31 0.88 2.41
N ALA A 25 -2.72 -0.27 1.90
CA ALA A 25 -4.08 -0.53 1.45
C ALA A 25 -5.10 -0.37 2.59
N LEU A 26 -4.83 -0.94 3.76
CA LEU A 26 -5.71 -0.84 4.93
C LEU A 26 -5.90 0.62 5.38
N ARG A 27 -4.81 1.40 5.47
CA ARG A 27 -4.89 2.81 5.86
C ARG A 27 -5.70 3.64 4.86
N ARG A 28 -5.52 3.40 3.56
CA ARG A 28 -6.33 4.05 2.52
C ARG A 28 -7.80 3.64 2.60
N ALA A 29 -8.11 2.37 2.89
CA ALA A 29 -9.48 1.91 3.10
C ALA A 29 -10.16 2.61 4.29
N ILE A 30 -9.45 2.77 5.41
CA ILE A 30 -9.92 3.53 6.58
C ILE A 30 -10.20 4.99 6.21
N ARG A 31 -9.31 5.64 5.44
CA ARG A 31 -9.55 7.02 4.95
C ARG A 31 -10.79 7.10 4.07
N THR A 32 -10.98 6.16 3.14
CA THR A 32 -12.16 6.10 2.28
C THR A 32 -13.44 5.96 3.11
N TYR A 33 -13.44 5.10 4.13
CA TYR A 33 -14.56 4.94 5.05
C TYR A 33 -14.93 6.26 5.73
N TYR A 34 -13.97 6.96 6.33
CA TYR A 34 -14.21 8.23 7.03
C TYR A 34 -14.57 9.38 6.10
N LYS A 35 -13.98 9.42 4.89
CA LYS A 35 -14.36 10.36 3.83
C LYS A 35 -15.84 10.19 3.46
N ASN A 36 -16.30 8.94 3.28
CA ASN A 36 -17.70 8.65 2.95
C ASN A 36 -18.67 9.01 4.09
N LYS A 37 -18.19 8.93 5.34
CA LYS A 37 -18.94 9.38 6.52
C LYS A 37 -18.89 10.90 6.75
N GLN A 38 -18.17 11.66 5.92
CA GLN A 38 -17.95 13.11 6.08
C GLN A 38 -17.40 13.50 7.47
N LYS A 39 -16.68 12.58 8.13
CA LYS A 39 -16.13 12.76 9.46
C LYS A 39 -14.68 12.33 9.45
N THR A 40 -13.76 13.25 9.71
CA THR A 40 -12.33 12.92 9.86
C THR A 40 -12.02 12.86 11.34
N PRO A 41 -11.63 11.69 11.89
CA PRO A 41 -11.23 11.58 13.28
C PRO A 41 -9.89 12.28 13.52
N GLU A 42 -9.68 12.82 14.71
CA GLU A 42 -8.49 13.61 15.06
C GLU A 42 -7.18 12.82 14.99
N TRP A 43 -7.23 11.52 15.27
CA TRP A 43 -6.05 10.64 15.20
C TRP A 43 -5.62 10.30 13.77
N LEU A 44 -6.45 10.57 12.75
CA LEU A 44 -6.14 10.23 11.36
C LEU A 44 -5.37 11.39 10.71
N PRO A 45 -4.09 11.22 10.35
CA PRO A 45 -3.29 12.29 9.76
C PRO A 45 -3.92 12.80 8.46
N LYS A 46 -3.81 14.09 8.14
CA LYS A 46 -4.34 14.64 6.87
C LYS A 46 -3.54 14.13 5.66
N GLU A 47 -2.23 14.05 5.81
CA GLU A 47 -1.33 13.57 4.75
C GLU A 47 -1.24 12.04 4.73
N LEU A 48 -0.82 11.52 3.57
CA LEU A 48 -0.50 10.11 3.43
C LEU A 48 0.72 9.74 4.29
N THR A 49 0.61 8.62 4.97
CA THR A 49 1.71 8.02 5.73
C THR A 49 2.77 7.43 4.81
N PHE A 50 3.94 7.13 5.37
CA PHE A 50 5.03 6.50 4.64
C PHE A 50 4.60 5.20 3.95
N GLU A 51 3.90 4.31 4.67
CA GLU A 51 3.40 3.07 4.09
C GLU A 51 2.41 3.27 2.95
N GLU A 52 1.56 4.31 3.03
CA GLU A 52 0.61 4.62 1.97
C GLU A 52 1.29 5.16 0.71
N LYS A 53 2.32 5.99 0.88
CA LYS A 53 3.13 6.50 -0.24
C LYS A 53 3.88 5.37 -0.93
N GLN A 54 4.61 4.54 -0.18
CA GLN A 54 5.32 3.41 -0.76
C GLN A 54 4.38 2.40 -1.43
N ALA A 55 3.21 2.12 -0.85
CA ALA A 55 2.24 1.24 -1.48
C ALA A 55 1.73 1.78 -2.83
N LEU A 56 1.50 3.10 -2.95
CA LEU A 56 1.13 3.72 -4.23
C LEU A 56 2.25 3.63 -5.27
N GLU A 57 3.49 3.88 -4.87
CA GLU A 57 4.66 3.76 -5.74
C GLU A 57 4.81 2.33 -6.26
N GLU A 58 4.66 1.34 -5.38
CA GLU A 58 4.76 -0.07 -5.73
C GLU A 58 3.62 -0.54 -6.65
N GLU A 59 2.39 -0.10 -6.39
CA GLU A 59 1.23 -0.36 -7.26
C GLU A 59 1.42 0.23 -8.66
N GLU A 60 1.97 1.45 -8.76
CA GLU A 60 2.26 2.10 -10.04
C GLU A 60 3.39 1.39 -10.80
N LEU A 61 4.45 0.95 -10.11
CA LEU A 61 5.50 0.14 -10.71
C LEU A 61 4.95 -1.16 -11.27
N ALA A 62 4.09 -1.86 -10.52
CA ALA A 62 3.43 -3.07 -10.99
C ALA A 62 2.61 -2.82 -12.26
N ARG A 63 1.84 -1.72 -12.31
CA ARG A 63 1.06 -1.31 -13.49
C ARG A 63 1.95 -1.01 -14.71
N ILE A 64 3.07 -0.33 -14.51
CA ILE A 64 4.02 -0.04 -15.59
C ILE A 64 4.66 -1.32 -16.12
N LEU A 65 5.04 -2.25 -15.24
CA LEU A 65 5.61 -3.54 -15.62
C LEU A 65 4.61 -4.38 -16.41
N GLU A 66 3.35 -4.47 -15.95
CA GLU A 66 2.27 -5.15 -16.65
C GLU A 66 2.12 -4.61 -18.09
N LYS A 67 2.08 -3.27 -18.24
CA LYS A 67 1.99 -2.64 -19.56
C LYS A 67 3.17 -3.00 -20.46
N LYS A 68 4.39 -3.01 -19.92
CA LYS A 68 5.60 -3.39 -20.67
C LYS A 68 5.58 -4.85 -21.11
N MET A 69 5.10 -5.75 -20.25
CA MET A 69 4.98 -7.18 -20.58
C MET A 69 4.00 -7.41 -21.74
N LYS A 70 2.81 -6.81 -21.67
CA LYS A 70 1.82 -6.88 -22.76
C LYS A 70 2.38 -6.39 -24.09
N MET A 71 3.09 -5.26 -24.09
CA MET A 71 3.73 -4.74 -25.30
C MET A 71 4.84 -5.64 -25.86
N ALA A 72 5.48 -6.45 -25.02
CA ALA A 72 6.51 -7.40 -25.43
C ALA A 72 5.91 -8.70 -25.99
N GLU A 73 4.73 -9.11 -25.51
CA GLU A 73 3.99 -10.27 -26.01
C GLU A 73 3.32 -10.01 -27.38
N GLU A 74 2.99 -8.75 -27.67
CA GLU A 74 2.41 -8.30 -28.94
C GLU A 74 3.45 -8.07 -30.07
N LYS A 75 4.74 -8.23 -29.78
CA LYS A 75 5.87 -8.04 -30.72
C LYS A 75 6.46 -9.36 -31.19
#